data_AF-A0A450U353-F1
#
_entry.id   AF-A0A450U353-F1
#
_cell.length_a   1.000
_cell.length_b   1.000
_cell.length_c   1.000
_cell.angle_alpha   90.00
_cell.angle_beta   90.00
_cell.angle_gamma   90.00
#
_symmetry.space_group_name_H-M   'P 1'
#
loop_
_entity.id
_entity.type
_entity.pdbx_description
1 polymer ?
#
loop_
_entity_poly.entity_id
_entity_poly.type
_entity_poly.pdbx_seq_one_letter_code
_entity_poly.pdbx_strand_id
1 'polypeptide(L)'
;MRHDANICIRDAIDACELILAFTADYSLQQYQADPRTKAAVEREFEIIGEALNSRLTPERKAELQASARYTIEPMEQESHRT
;
A
#
# COMPACT_ATOMS: atom_id res chain seq x y z
N MET A 1 3.56 5.99 -21.62
CA MET A 1 3.32 7.40 -21.24
C MET A 1 4.22 7.70 -20.05
N ARG A 2 5.27 8.52 -20.20
CA ARG A 2 6.08 8.97 -19.06
C ARG A 2 5.15 9.84 -18.20
N HIS A 3 4.68 9.32 -17.07
CA HIS A 3 3.96 10.15 -16.11
C HIS A 3 4.97 11.17 -15.57
N ASP A 4 4.59 12.45 -15.63
CA ASP A 4 5.44 13.52 -15.14
C ASP A 4 5.81 13.25 -13.69
N ALA A 5 7.09 13.37 -13.40
CA ALA A 5 7.63 12.99 -12.11
C ALA A 5 6.96 13.78 -10.95
N ASN A 6 6.65 15.06 -11.15
CA ASN A 6 5.98 15.83 -10.10
C ASN A 6 4.53 15.39 -9.86
N ILE A 7 3.86 14.80 -10.86
CA ILE A 7 2.48 14.33 -10.74
C ILE A 7 2.42 13.11 -9.80
N CYS A 8 3.28 12.11 -9.98
CA CYS A 8 3.19 10.92 -9.12
C CYS A 8 3.49 11.18 -7.63
N ILE A 9 4.34 12.17 -7.28
CA ILE A 9 4.57 12.48 -5.85
C ILE A 9 3.32 13.13 -5.25
N ARG A 10 2.63 13.97 -6.03
CA ARG A 10 1.37 14.56 -5.61
C ARG A 10 0.31 13.49 -5.38
N ASP A 11 0.21 12.53 -6.30
CA ASP A 11 -0.71 11.39 -6.17
C ASP A 11 -0.46 10.60 -4.87
N ALA A 12 0.81 10.38 -4.50
CA ALA A 12 1.14 9.71 -3.24
C ALA A 12 0.78 10.52 -1.99
N ILE A 13 0.93 11.86 -2.03
CA ILE A 13 0.53 12.73 -0.93
C ILE A 13 -1.00 12.72 -0.79
N ASP A 14 -1.72 12.89 -1.89
CA ASP A 14 -3.18 12.91 -1.90
C ASP A 14 -3.73 11.55 -1.41
N ALA A 15 -3.12 10.43 -1.80
CA ALA A 15 -3.45 9.10 -1.30
C ALA A 15 -3.22 8.94 0.22
N CYS A 16 -2.12 9.48 0.76
CA CYS A 16 -1.89 9.50 2.21
C CYS A 16 -2.96 10.31 2.95
N GLU A 17 -3.36 11.46 2.42
CA GLU A 17 -4.43 12.28 3.01
C GLU A 17 -5.78 11.55 3.01
N LEU A 18 -6.08 10.81 1.93
CA LEU A 18 -7.29 9.99 1.84
C LEU A 18 -7.28 8.84 2.85
N ILE A 19 -6.17 8.13 3.02
CA ILE A 19 -6.05 7.07 4.04
C ILE A 19 -6.33 7.64 5.43
N LEU A 20 -5.75 8.80 5.77
CA LEU A 20 -6.01 9.47 7.05
C LEU A 20 -7.48 9.85 7.19
N ALA A 21 -8.12 10.38 6.15
CA ALA A 21 -9.53 10.74 6.16
C ALA A 21 -10.45 9.51 6.33
N PHE A 22 -10.17 8.40 5.65
CA PHE A 22 -10.93 7.16 5.75
C PHE A 22 -10.81 6.51 7.12
N THR A 23 -9.70 6.73 7.83
CA THR A 23 -9.39 6.04 9.09
C THR A 23 -9.54 6.92 10.33
N ALA A 24 -9.79 8.23 10.18
CA ALA A 24 -9.79 9.21 11.29
C ALA A 24 -10.69 8.82 12.48
N ASP A 25 -11.87 8.29 12.20
CA ASP A 25 -12.87 7.91 13.22
C ASP A 25 -13.01 6.39 13.38
N TYR A 26 -12.08 5.62 12.82
CA TYR A 26 -12.12 4.16 12.89
C TYR A 26 -11.26 3.63 14.05
N SER A 27 -11.88 2.83 14.92
CA SER A 27 -11.12 1.84 15.68
C SER A 27 -10.63 0.72 14.76
N LEU A 28 -9.57 0.02 15.17
CA LEU A 28 -9.05 -1.13 14.42
C LEU A 28 -10.13 -2.19 14.13
N GLN A 29 -11.01 -2.45 15.10
CA GLN A 29 -12.06 -3.45 14.96
C GLN A 29 -13.14 -3.02 13.96
N GLN A 30 -13.52 -1.73 13.97
CA GLN A 30 -14.42 -1.17 12.95
C GLN A 30 -13.78 -1.24 11.56
N TYR A 31 -12.47 -0.99 11.46
CA TYR A 31 -11.76 -1.01 10.19
C TYR A 31 -11.72 -2.42 9.61
N GLN A 32 -11.41 -3.41 10.45
CA GLN A 32 -11.42 -4.82 10.06
C GLN A 32 -12.80 -5.31 9.63
N ALA A 33 -13.87 -4.79 10.25
CA ALA A 33 -15.25 -5.16 9.98
C ALA A 33 -15.86 -4.43 8.76
N ASP A 34 -15.17 -3.47 8.15
CA ASP A 34 -15.63 -2.72 6.98
C ASP A 34 -14.78 -3.03 5.72
N PRO A 35 -15.20 -4.00 4.90
CA PRO A 35 -14.50 -4.37 3.67
C PRO A 35 -14.36 -3.24 2.66
N ARG A 36 -15.28 -2.25 2.65
CA ARG A 36 -15.22 -1.15 1.67
C ARG A 36 -14.10 -0.19 2.04
N THR A 37 -14.01 0.17 3.30
CA THR A 37 -12.94 1.04 3.80
C THR A 37 -11.58 0.36 3.67
N LYS A 38 -11.48 -0.95 3.92
CA LYS A 38 -10.27 -1.71 3.64
C LYS A 38 -9.86 -1.67 2.17
N ALA A 39 -10.78 -1.96 1.26
CA ALA A 39 -10.49 -1.94 -0.18
C ALA A 39 -10.07 -0.55 -0.67
N ALA A 40 -10.68 0.51 -0.13
CA ALA A 40 -10.28 1.89 -0.41
C ALA A 40 -8.85 2.16 0.06
N VAL A 41 -8.53 1.84 1.32
CA VAL A 41 -7.17 2.02 1.88
C VAL A 41 -6.13 1.19 1.14
N GLU A 42 -6.43 -0.07 0.80
CA GLU A 42 -5.55 -0.94 0.00
C GLU A 42 -5.27 -0.32 -1.37
N ARG A 43 -6.28 0.25 -2.03
CA ARG A 43 -6.10 0.95 -3.32
C ARG A 43 -5.22 2.20 -3.19
N GLU A 44 -5.40 3.01 -2.15
CA GLU A 44 -4.53 4.16 -1.91
C GLU A 44 -3.06 3.73 -1.67
N PHE A 45 -2.83 2.60 -0.99
CA PHE A 45 -1.48 2.04 -0.85
C PHE A 45 -0.88 1.57 -2.18
N GLU A 46 -1.69 1.02 -3.11
CA GLU A 46 -1.22 0.72 -4.46
C GLU A 46 -0.77 1.98 -5.21
N ILE A 47 -1.54 3.07 -5.12
CA ILE A 47 -1.21 4.36 -5.75
C ILE A 47 0.11 4.90 -5.19
N ILE A 48 0.29 4.86 -3.87
CA ILE A 48 1.56 5.22 -3.22
C ILE A 48 2.70 4.33 -3.75
N GLY A 49 2.49 3.02 -3.83
CA GLY A 49 3.47 2.07 -4.35
C GLY A 49 3.85 2.33 -5.81
N GLU A 50 2.87 2.59 -6.67
CA GLU A 50 3.06 2.94 -8.09
C GLU A 50 3.85 4.25 -8.23
N ALA A 51 3.48 5.27 -7.45
CA ALA A 51 4.13 6.57 -7.44
C ALA A 51 5.61 6.46 -7.02
N LEU A 52 5.90 5.74 -5.94
CA LEU A 52 7.27 5.51 -5.46
C LEU A 52 8.06 4.65 -6.45
N ASN A 53 7.45 3.60 -6.99
CA ASN A 53 8.09 2.72 -7.98
C ASN A 53 8.41 3.47 -9.28
N SER A 54 7.66 4.51 -9.65
CA SER A 54 8.00 5.38 -10.78
C SER A 54 9.36 6.07 -10.63
N ARG A 55 9.89 6.20 -9.40
CA ARG A 55 11.14 6.91 -9.07
C ARG A 55 12.35 6.04 -8.86
N LEU A 56 12.16 4.75 -8.64
CA LEU A 56 13.28 3.85 -8.37
C LEU A 56 14.13 3.65 -9.63
N THR A 57 15.45 3.61 -9.47
CA THR A 57 16.34 3.19 -10.55
C THR A 57 16.10 1.72 -10.88
N PRO A 58 16.40 1.26 -12.12
CA PRO A 58 16.25 -0.14 -12.48
C PRO A 58 16.94 -1.11 -11.52
N GLU A 59 18.11 -0.74 -11.01
CA GLU A 59 18.89 -1.53 -10.05
C GLU A 59 18.15 -1.67 -8.72
N ARG A 60 17.58 -0.58 -8.20
CA ARG A 60 16.77 -0.59 -6.97
C ARG A 60 15.46 -1.36 -7.13
N LYS A 61 14.85 -1.32 -8.32
CA LYS A 61 13.67 -2.16 -8.63
C LYS A 61 14.03 -3.64 -8.59
N ALA A 62 15.16 -4.02 -9.17
CA ALA A 62 15.63 -5.41 -9.18
C ALA A 62 15.95 -5.92 -7.76
N GLU A 63 16.58 -5.10 -6.92
CA GLU A 63 16.83 -5.42 -5.51
C GLU A 63 15.54 -5.68 -4.72
N LEU A 64 14.54 -4.79 -4.86
CA LEU A 64 13.25 -4.94 -4.17
C LEU A 64 12.46 -6.17 -4.65
N GLN A 65 12.49 -6.48 -5.95
CA GLN A 65 11.85 -7.68 -6.49
C GLN A 65 12.54 -8.96 -5.99
N ALA A 66 13.88 -8.93 -5.85
CA ALA A 66 14.63 -10.04 -5.29
C ALA A 66 14.33 -10.25 -3.80
N SER A 67 14.18 -9.18 -3.02
CA SER A 67 13.85 -9.27 -1.58
C SER A 67 12.39 -9.64 -1.32
N ALA A 68 11.43 -9.10 -2.08
CA ALA A 68 10.00 -9.39 -1.92
C ALA A 68 9.69 -10.88 -2.16
N ARG A 69 10.46 -11.54 -3.03
CA ARG A 69 10.36 -12.98 -3.29
C ARG A 69 10.69 -13.86 -2.09
N TYR A 70 11.30 -13.28 -1.05
CA TYR A 70 11.73 -13.98 0.17
C TYR A 70 10.84 -13.68 1.39
N THR A 71 9.97 -12.66 1.33
CA THR A 71 9.20 -12.20 2.51
C THR A 71 7.74 -12.66 2.52
N ILE A 72 7.17 -13.08 1.39
CA ILE A 72 5.82 -13.66 1.33
C ILE A 72 5.91 -15.18 1.57
N GLU A 73 6.35 -15.61 2.75
CA GLU A 73 5.86 -16.87 3.32
C GLU A 73 4.57 -16.56 4.08
N PRO A 74 3.49 -17.32 3.86
CA PRO A 74 2.18 -16.94 4.36
C PRO A 74 2.13 -16.99 5.89
N MET A 75 1.81 -15.86 6.51
CA MET A 75 1.31 -15.78 7.90
C MET A 75 -0.06 -16.47 8.10
N GLU A 76 -0.50 -17.31 7.17
CA GLU A 76 -1.64 -18.20 7.35
C GLU A 76 -1.18 -19.46 8.07
N GLN A 77 -1.07 -19.49 9.41
CA GLN A 77 -1.35 -20.66 10.29
C GLN A 77 -1.16 -20.29 11.78
N GLU A 78 -1.91 -19.31 12.32
CA GLU A 78 -1.92 -19.14 13.79
C GLU A 78 -3.24 -18.61 14.35
N SER A 79 -4.37 -19.04 13.78
CA SER A 79 -5.70 -18.70 14.35
C SER A 79 -6.64 -19.90 14.55
N HIS A 80 -6.13 -21.14 14.53
CA HIS A 80 -6.88 -22.35 14.93
C HIS A 80 -6.10 -23.19 15.95
N ARG A 81 -5.79 -22.61 17.10
CA ARG A 81 -5.64 -23.35 18.37
C ARG A 81 -6.06 -22.44 19.52
N THR A 82 -7.31 -22.54 19.95
CA THR A 82 -7.71 -22.96 21.30
C THR A 82 -9.22 -23.12 21.29
#